data_AF-A0A448XH75-F1
#
_entry.id   AF-A0A448XH75-F1
#
_cell.length_a   1.000
_cell.length_b   1.000
_cell.length_c   1.000
_cell.angle_alpha   90.00
_cell.angle_beta   90.00
_cell.angle_gamma   90.00
#
_symmetry.space_group_name_H-M   'P 1'
#
loop_
_entity.id
_entity.type
_entity.pdbx_description
1 polymer ?
#
loop_
_entity_poly.entity_id
_entity_poly.type
_entity_poly.pdbx_seq_one_letter_code
_entity_poly.pdbx_strand_id
1 'polypeptide(L)'
;KTLVSVVKARDFPVESDANKLVNSCCISYRIDEKPIALGADEDYPAWLWNLHVDRKPRPIAEIDINSYAYWRRIRKETLKYWNSLAKIDGWHRKDHKETCNHAEKFYKEWSQILRRDSC
;
A
#
# COMPACT_ATOMS: atom_id res chain seq x y z
N LYS A 1 1.99 25.89 19.48
CA LYS A 1 0.71 25.17 19.31
C LYS A 1 0.40 25.19 17.82
N THR A 2 0.54 24.06 17.12
CA THR A 2 0.15 23.95 15.71
C THR A 2 -1.37 24.03 15.63
N LEU A 3 -1.87 25.06 14.96
CA LEU A 3 -3.30 25.23 14.68
C LEU A 3 -3.67 24.25 13.58
N VAL A 4 -4.20 23.08 13.95
CA VAL A 4 -4.81 22.16 12.99
C VAL A 4 -6.18 22.72 12.63
N SER A 5 -6.35 23.18 11.39
CA SER A 5 -7.67 23.54 10.87
C SER A 5 -8.54 22.28 10.82
N VAL A 6 -9.56 22.22 11.68
CA VAL A 6 -10.56 21.16 11.64
C VAL A 6 -11.51 21.45 10.50
N VAL A 7 -11.22 20.91 9.32
CA VAL A 7 -12.19 20.89 8.22
C VAL A 7 -13.29 19.92 8.61
N LYS A 8 -14.51 20.41 8.83
CA LYS A 8 -15.68 19.53 9.05
C LYS A 8 -15.88 18.69 7.79
N ALA A 9 -15.87 17.36 7.95
CA ALA A 9 -16.28 16.45 6.89
C ALA A 9 -17.73 16.76 6.51
N ARG A 10 -18.03 16.73 5.22
CA ARG A 10 -19.40 16.85 4.72
C ARG A 10 -20.01 15.45 4.68
N ASP A 11 -21.08 15.26 5.44
CA ASP A 11 -21.86 14.04 5.39
C ASP A 11 -22.87 14.16 4.24
N PHE A 12 -22.66 13.38 3.18
CA PHE A 12 -23.62 13.26 2.09
C PHE A 12 -24.58 12.09 2.40
N PRO A 13 -25.90 12.26 2.22
CA PRO A 13 -26.83 11.16 2.37
C PRO A 13 -26.50 10.05 1.36
N VAL A 14 -26.39 8.82 1.83
CA VAL A 14 -26.13 7.66 0.96
C VAL A 14 -27.44 7.21 0.32
N GLU A 15 -27.45 7.13 -1.01
CA GLU A 15 -28.57 6.61 -1.78
C GLU A 15 -28.84 5.13 -1.45
N SER A 16 -30.09 4.80 -1.15
CA SER A 16 -30.50 3.44 -0.72
C SER A 16 -31.40 2.71 -1.72
N ASP A 17 -31.84 3.37 -2.80
CA ASP A 17 -32.70 2.76 -3.81
C ASP A 17 -31.89 1.87 -4.77
N ALA A 18 -32.23 0.57 -4.79
CA ALA A 18 -31.55 -0.42 -5.62
C ALA A 18 -31.64 -0.11 -7.12
N ASN A 19 -32.80 0.36 -7.61
CA ASN A 19 -32.98 0.63 -9.04
C ASN A 19 -32.10 1.79 -9.50
N LYS A 20 -31.92 2.79 -8.63
CA LYS A 20 -31.06 3.94 -8.91
C LYS A 20 -29.58 3.55 -8.87
N LEU A 21 -29.16 2.70 -7.93
CA LEU A 21 -27.78 2.25 -7.79
C LEU A 21 -27.32 1.35 -8.95
N VAL A 22 -28.22 0.53 -9.50
CA VAL A 22 -27.88 -0.35 -10.64
C VAL A 22 -27.79 0.43 -11.95
N ASN A 23 -28.60 1.46 -12.14
CA ASN A 23 -28.68 2.20 -13.41
C ASN A 23 -27.82 3.47 -13.45
N SER A 24 -27.34 3.97 -12.31
CA SER A 24 -26.66 5.27 -12.26
C SER A 24 -25.51 5.33 -11.25
N CYS A 25 -24.47 6.08 -11.61
CA CYS A 25 -23.34 6.38 -10.75
C CYS A 25 -23.70 7.52 -9.77
N CYS A 26 -23.87 7.17 -8.50
CA CYS A 26 -24.27 8.07 -7.42
C CYS A 26 -23.08 8.62 -6.60
N ILE A 27 -21.91 8.77 -7.22
CA ILE A 27 -20.66 9.21 -6.56
C ILE A 27 -20.37 10.71 -6.84
N SER A 28 -21.29 11.44 -7.49
CA SER A 28 -21.10 12.86 -7.79
C SER A 28 -20.99 13.68 -6.50
N TYR A 29 -19.92 14.47 -6.39
CA TYR A 29 -19.67 15.35 -5.24
C TYR A 29 -20.24 16.76 -5.41
N ARG A 30 -20.75 17.07 -6.60
CA ARG A 30 -21.40 18.35 -6.93
C ARG A 30 -22.88 18.25 -6.54
N ILE A 31 -23.34 19.19 -5.71
CA ILE A 31 -24.67 19.18 -5.10
C ILE A 31 -25.79 19.26 -6.16
N ASP A 32 -25.56 19.99 -7.25
CA ASP A 32 -26.58 20.27 -8.26
C ASP A 32 -26.52 19.34 -9.49
N GLU A 33 -25.59 18.38 -9.52
CA GLU A 33 -25.37 17.51 -10.67
C GLU A 33 -26.25 16.25 -10.57
N LYS A 34 -26.97 15.94 -11.65
CA LYS A 34 -27.78 14.72 -11.73
C LYS A 34 -26.86 13.48 -11.78
N PRO A 35 -27.29 12.33 -11.23
CA PRO A 35 -26.54 11.07 -11.34
C PRO A 35 -26.28 10.71 -12.79
N ILE A 36 -25.07 10.25 -13.09
CA ILE A 36 -24.66 9.85 -14.44
C ILE A 36 -25.21 8.44 -14.70
N ALA A 37 -25.96 8.25 -15.79
CA ALA A 37 -26.46 6.93 -16.17
C ALA A 37 -25.31 6.01 -16.61
N LEU A 38 -25.39 4.72 -16.23
CA LEU A 38 -24.44 3.70 -16.67
C LEU A 38 -24.79 3.25 -18.10
N GLY A 39 -23.75 3.03 -18.90
CA GLY A 39 -23.87 2.53 -20.28
C GLY A 39 -23.98 1.00 -20.33
N ALA A 40 -24.01 0.46 -21.55
CA ALA A 40 -23.88 -0.98 -21.76
C ALA A 40 -22.42 -1.42 -21.57
N ASP A 41 -22.19 -2.72 -21.34
CA ASP A 41 -20.83 -3.25 -21.11
C ASP A 41 -19.87 -3.01 -22.29
N GLU A 42 -20.40 -2.86 -23.50
CA GLU A 42 -19.68 -2.59 -24.75
C GLU A 42 -19.17 -1.15 -24.86
N ASP A 43 -19.80 -0.21 -24.15
CA ASP A 43 -19.39 1.21 -24.14
C ASP A 43 -18.08 1.39 -23.36
N TYR A 44 -17.74 0.43 -22.49
CA TYR A 44 -16.56 0.46 -21.67
C TYR A 44 -15.38 -0.26 -22.34
N PRO A 45 -14.15 0.24 -22.17
CA PRO A 45 -12.99 -0.36 -22.80
C PRO A 45 -12.70 -1.77 -22.23
N ALA A 46 -12.30 -2.70 -23.10
CA ALA A 46 -12.12 -4.11 -22.75
C ALA A 46 -11.16 -4.39 -21.58
N TRP A 47 -10.20 -3.51 -21.31
CA TRP A 47 -9.26 -3.68 -20.19
C TRP A 47 -9.93 -3.59 -18.82
N LEU A 48 -11.10 -2.92 -18.71
CA LEU A 48 -11.84 -2.78 -17.45
C LEU A 48 -12.23 -4.15 -16.88
N TRP A 49 -12.68 -5.04 -17.75
CA TRP A 49 -13.12 -6.39 -17.41
C TRP A 49 -11.96 -7.36 -17.14
N ASN A 50 -10.72 -6.95 -17.42
CA ASN A 50 -9.51 -7.72 -17.13
C ASN A 50 -8.84 -7.30 -15.80
N LEU A 51 -9.44 -6.37 -15.04
CA LEU A 51 -8.90 -5.93 -13.76
C LEU A 51 -9.04 -7.01 -12.68
N HIS A 52 -8.07 -7.01 -11.75
CA HIS A 52 -8.12 -7.85 -10.56
C HIS A 52 -9.10 -7.27 -9.53
N VAL A 53 -10.24 -7.91 -9.33
CA VAL A 53 -11.28 -7.45 -8.41
C VAL A 53 -11.25 -8.13 -7.03
N ASP A 54 -10.42 -9.16 -6.84
CA ASP A 54 -10.37 -9.81 -5.53
C ASP A 54 -9.76 -8.89 -4.47
N ARG A 55 -10.33 -8.98 -3.27
CA ARG A 55 -9.85 -8.26 -2.09
C ARG A 55 -8.38 -8.55 -1.78
N LYS A 56 -7.92 -9.78 -2.06
CA LYS A 56 -6.54 -10.19 -1.81
C LYS A 56 -5.67 -9.81 -3.03
N PRO A 57 -4.48 -9.21 -2.80
CA PRO A 57 -3.54 -8.99 -3.88
C PRO A 57 -3.09 -10.33 -4.45
N ARG A 58 -2.78 -10.37 -5.74
CA ARG A 58 -2.20 -11.55 -6.38
C ARG A 58 -0.98 -12.06 -5.60
N PRO A 59 -0.86 -13.38 -5.39
CA PRO A 59 0.31 -13.97 -4.76
C PRO A 59 1.55 -13.71 -5.62
N ILE A 60 2.70 -13.62 -4.96
CA ILE A 60 3.94 -13.20 -5.63
C ILE A 60 4.41 -14.19 -6.70
N ALA A 61 4.07 -15.47 -6.52
CA ALA A 61 4.40 -16.55 -7.45
C ALA A 61 3.67 -16.44 -8.80
N GLU A 62 2.54 -15.73 -8.85
CA GLU A 62 1.77 -15.53 -10.07
C GLU A 62 2.19 -14.27 -10.85
N ILE A 63 2.98 -13.38 -10.22
CA ILE A 63 3.41 -12.14 -10.87
C ILE A 63 4.70 -12.42 -11.65
N ASP A 64 4.73 -12.03 -12.92
CA ASP A 64 5.91 -12.12 -13.75
C ASP A 64 7.11 -11.38 -13.12
N ILE A 65 8.24 -12.08 -12.99
CA ILE A 65 9.48 -11.59 -12.36
C ILE A 65 10.05 -10.39 -13.13
N ASN A 66 9.83 -10.34 -14.45
CA ASN A 66 10.29 -9.23 -15.30
C ASN A 66 9.37 -7.99 -15.21
N SER A 67 8.22 -8.10 -14.53
CA SER A 67 7.31 -6.98 -14.35
C SER A 67 7.76 -6.04 -13.24
N TYR A 68 7.56 -4.74 -13.43
CA TYR A 68 7.75 -3.73 -12.39
C TYR A 68 6.90 -4.00 -11.14
N ALA A 69 5.70 -4.58 -11.31
CA ALA A 69 4.79 -4.89 -10.21
C ALA A 69 5.38 -5.92 -9.24
N TYR A 70 6.12 -6.90 -9.75
CA TYR A 70 6.79 -7.93 -8.94
C TYR A 70 7.80 -7.28 -7.98
N TRP A 71 8.69 -6.45 -8.50
CA TRP A 71 9.71 -5.79 -7.67
C TRP A 71 9.13 -4.79 -6.68
N ARG A 72 8.02 -4.13 -7.02
CA ARG A 72 7.28 -3.29 -6.07
C ARG A 72 6.71 -4.13 -4.93
N ARG A 73 6.22 -5.35 -5.22
CA ARG A 73 5.71 -6.29 -4.21
C ARG A 73 6.83 -6.78 -3.30
N ILE A 74 7.96 -7.22 -3.86
CA ILE A 74 9.14 -7.65 -3.09
C ILE A 74 9.57 -6.55 -2.11
N ARG A 75 9.80 -5.32 -2.58
CA ARG A 75 10.21 -4.21 -1.71
C ARG A 75 9.25 -3.99 -0.54
N LYS A 76 7.94 -4.07 -0.79
CA LYS A 76 6.91 -3.92 0.25
C LYS A 76 6.98 -5.05 1.28
N GLU A 77 7.13 -6.30 0.85
CA GLU A 77 7.23 -7.44 1.77
C GLU A 77 8.54 -7.43 2.55
N THR A 78 9.67 -7.08 1.92
CA THR A 78 10.95 -6.86 2.59
C THR A 78 10.85 -5.77 3.65
N LEU A 79 10.23 -4.63 3.34
CA LEU A 79 10.03 -3.56 4.33
C LEU A 79 9.18 -4.02 5.51
N LYS A 80 8.09 -4.76 5.27
CA LYS A 80 7.27 -5.33 6.35
C LYS A 80 8.07 -6.30 7.22
N TYR A 81 8.89 -7.15 6.61
CA TYR A 81 9.76 -8.08 7.30
C TYR A 81 10.74 -7.34 8.22
N TRP A 82 11.47 -6.36 7.70
CA TRP A 82 12.38 -5.54 8.51
C TRP A 82 11.67 -4.77 9.62
N ASN A 83 10.50 -4.21 9.35
CA ASN A 83 9.70 -3.54 10.38
C ASN A 83 9.20 -4.52 11.44
N SER A 84 8.92 -5.78 11.07
CA SER A 84 8.55 -6.83 12.02
C SER A 84 9.74 -7.23 12.90
N LEU A 85 10.91 -7.42 12.30
CA LEU A 85 12.14 -7.70 13.05
C LEU A 85 12.50 -6.56 13.99
N ALA A 86 12.45 -5.31 13.53
CA ALA A 86 12.75 -4.13 14.33
C ALA A 86 11.81 -3.97 15.54
N LYS A 87 10.55 -4.43 15.43
CA LYS A 87 9.61 -4.48 16.56
C LYS A 87 10.02 -5.52 17.60
N ILE A 88 10.48 -6.69 17.18
CA ILE A 88 10.92 -7.79 18.05
C ILE A 88 12.24 -7.42 18.74
N ASP A 89 13.22 -7.00 17.94
CA ASP A 89 14.58 -6.63 18.38
C ASP A 89 14.60 -5.36 19.24
N GLY A 90 13.54 -4.54 19.18
CA GLY A 90 13.47 -3.30 19.96
C GLY A 90 14.27 -2.15 19.37
N TRP A 91 14.70 -2.24 18.10
CA TRP A 91 15.46 -1.20 17.37
C TRP A 91 14.76 0.18 17.32
N HIS A 92 13.43 0.20 17.50
CA HIS A 92 12.65 1.44 17.60
C HIS A 92 12.56 2.05 19.01
N ARG A 93 13.00 1.34 20.06
CA ARG A 93 12.97 1.88 21.42
C ARG A 93 14.04 2.97 21.56
N LYS A 94 13.72 4.07 22.26
CA LYS A 94 14.63 5.22 22.41
C LYS A 94 15.93 4.86 23.14
N ASP A 95 15.86 3.82 23.98
CA ASP A 95 16.91 3.14 24.72
C ASP A 95 17.88 2.34 23.82
N HIS A 96 17.46 1.93 22.63
CA HIS A 96 18.29 1.30 21.60
C HIS A 96 18.87 2.31 20.59
N LYS A 97 19.20 3.53 21.03
CA LYS A 97 20.15 4.38 20.28
C LYS A 97 21.55 3.83 20.49
N GLU A 98 21.90 2.79 19.75
CA GLU A 98 23.29 2.45 19.55
C GLU A 98 24.00 3.70 19.00
N THR A 99 25.08 4.12 19.66
CA THR A 99 25.87 5.29 19.24
C THR A 99 26.75 5.00 18.02
N CYS A 100 26.85 3.72 17.62
CA CYS A 100 27.60 3.31 16.46
C CYS A 100 26.87 3.70 15.16
N ASN A 101 27.63 4.13 14.17
CA ASN A 101 27.08 4.50 12.87
C ASN A 101 26.52 3.24 12.16
N HIS A 102 25.47 3.38 11.35
CA HIS A 102 24.88 2.27 10.56
C HIS A 102 25.96 1.49 9.77
N ALA A 103 26.97 2.19 9.26
CA ALA A 103 28.11 1.57 8.59
C ALA A 103 28.91 0.65 9.53
N GLU A 104 29.14 1.04 10.78
CA GLU A 104 29.82 0.18 11.75
C GLU A 104 28.97 -1.04 12.11
N LYS A 105 27.65 -0.88 12.26
CA LYS A 105 26.75 -1.99 12.56
C LYS A 105 26.74 -3.04 11.44
N PHE A 106 26.67 -2.59 10.18
CA PHE A 106 26.61 -3.49 9.04
C PHE A 106 27.99 -4.06 8.63
N TYR A 107 29.08 -3.29 8.75
CA TYR A 107 30.40 -3.71 8.24
C TYR A 107 31.40 -4.20 9.30
N LYS A 108 31.22 -3.90 10.60
CA LYS A 108 32.11 -4.47 11.64
C LYS A 108 31.98 -5.98 11.70
N GLU A 109 30.76 -6.50 11.59
CA GLU A 109 30.47 -7.93 11.64
C GLU A 109 31.08 -8.68 10.44
N TRP A 110 30.99 -8.11 9.23
CA TRP A 110 31.64 -8.69 8.04
C TRP A 110 33.16 -8.76 8.13
N SER A 111 33.82 -7.77 8.73
CA SER A 111 35.28 -7.83 8.97
C SER A 111 35.69 -8.94 9.96
N GLN A 112 34.77 -9.37 10.82
CA GLN A 112 34.98 -10.44 11.79
C GLN A 112 34.69 -11.81 11.15
N ILE A 113 33.69 -11.90 10.28
CA ILE A 113 33.38 -13.10 9.49
C ILE A 113 34.52 -13.41 8.51
N LEU A 114 34.99 -12.42 7.73
CA LEU A 114 36.11 -12.60 6.80
C LEU A 114 37.44 -12.98 7.48
N ARG A 115 37.63 -12.59 8.75
CA ARG A 115 38.79 -13.00 9.56
C ARG A 115 38.66 -14.43 10.10
N ARG A 116 37.44 -14.93 10.26
CA ARG A 116 37.16 -16.28 10.76
C ARG A 116 37.37 -17.35 9.69
N ASP A 117 37.16 -16.99 8.43
CA ASP A 117 37.35 -17.88 7.27
C ASP A 117 38.81 -17.92 6.77
N SER A 118 39.74 -17.29 7.51
CA SER A 118 41.17 -17.19 7.18
C SER A 118 42.07 -18.07 8.09
N CYS A 119 41.51 -19.04 8.82
CA CYS A 119 42.25 -20.03 9.61
C CYS A 119 41.92 -21.45 9.16
#